data_AF-A0A1Y3B9J1-F1
#
_entry.id   AF-A0A1Y3B9J1-F1
#
_cell.length_a   1.000
_cell.length_b   1.000
_cell.length_c   1.000
_cell.angle_alpha   90.00
_cell.angle_beta   90.00
_cell.angle_gamma   90.00
#
_symmetry.space_group_name_H-M   'P 1'
#
loop_
_entity.id
_entity.type
_entity.pdbx_description
1 polymer ?
#
loop_
_entity_poly.entity_id
_entity_poly.type
_entity_poly.pdbx_seq_one_letter_code
_entity_poly.pdbx_strand_id
1 'polypeptide(L)'
;MIDYPNPADFLSKLPAYPIKIVCQYLTNPDSNDKQLIASVAKAISVYTNYTGETECNKIDASNERLGTNAWDFQACTEMVLPQCSNGVDDMFEPKQWTFDEFSEDCRKKFGINSERYKALIMFGGKHIQTATNIIFSNGLRDPWSAGGVLETLSDSLIAIKIPGACHHEDLRSQGPNDPKVLLDARQQELRIIHGWLQSYYDENRIKFTF
;
A
#
# COMPACT_ATOMS: atom_id res chain seq x y z
N MET A 1 1.52 -5.64 0.71
CA MET A 1 1.41 -4.64 -0.38
C MET A 1 1.29 -5.27 -1.76
N ILE A 2 2.21 -6.12 -2.21
CA ILE A 2 2.26 -6.61 -3.60
C ILE A 2 2.03 -8.13 -3.74
N ASP A 3 1.11 -8.70 -2.95
CA ASP A 3 0.75 -10.14 -3.01
C ASP A 3 -0.27 -10.43 -4.12
N TYR A 4 0.02 -9.95 -5.33
CA TYR A 4 -0.90 -9.98 -6.46
C TYR A 4 -1.10 -11.39 -7.03
N PRO A 5 -2.27 -11.69 -7.63
CA PRO A 5 -2.58 -12.98 -8.27
C PRO A 5 -1.89 -13.17 -9.63
N ASN A 6 -1.34 -12.10 -10.20
CA ASN A 6 -0.56 -12.11 -11.44
C ASN A 6 0.89 -11.69 -11.13
N PRO A 7 1.88 -12.14 -11.93
CA PRO A 7 3.24 -11.61 -11.85
C PRO A 7 3.26 -10.09 -12.02
N ALA A 8 4.18 -9.43 -11.31
CA ALA A 8 4.28 -7.98 -11.31
C ALA A 8 5.74 -7.52 -11.24
N ASP A 9 6.03 -6.40 -11.91
CA ASP A 9 7.30 -5.67 -11.79
C ASP A 9 6.97 -4.24 -11.36
N PHE A 10 6.68 -4.07 -10.07
CA PHE A 10 6.35 -2.76 -9.48
C PHE A 10 7.45 -2.28 -8.55
N LEU A 11 7.57 -2.88 -7.36
CA LEU A 11 8.69 -2.63 -6.44
C LEU A 11 9.88 -3.56 -6.71
N SER A 12 9.58 -4.78 -7.13
CA SER A 12 10.52 -5.82 -7.55
C SER A 12 9.79 -6.73 -8.55
N LYS A 13 10.55 -7.51 -9.32
CA LYS A 13 10.02 -8.56 -10.18
C LYS A 13 9.57 -9.73 -9.32
N LEU A 14 8.28 -9.95 -9.22
CA LEU A 14 7.69 -10.99 -8.39
C LEU A 14 6.78 -11.93 -9.19
N PRO A 15 6.71 -13.21 -8.79
CA PRO A 15 5.71 -14.15 -9.29
C PRO A 15 4.30 -13.77 -8.82
N ALA A 16 3.30 -14.50 -9.33
CA ALA A 16 1.97 -14.53 -8.75
C ALA A 16 2.02 -15.11 -7.32
N TYR A 17 1.24 -14.51 -6.41
CA TYR A 17 1.09 -14.88 -5.00
C TYR A 17 2.45 -15.03 -4.27
N PRO A 18 3.30 -13.98 -4.27
CA PRO A 18 4.64 -14.08 -3.69
C PRO A 18 4.63 -14.46 -2.22
N ILE A 19 3.64 -14.05 -1.41
CA ILE A 19 3.57 -14.44 0.01
C ILE A 19 3.37 -15.95 0.15
N LYS A 20 2.54 -16.56 -0.72
CA LYS A 20 2.36 -18.01 -0.72
C LYS A 20 3.68 -18.74 -0.97
N ILE A 21 4.53 -18.23 -1.85
CA ILE A 21 5.83 -18.82 -2.17
C ILE A 21 6.82 -18.62 -1.00
N VAL A 22 6.87 -17.42 -0.43
CA VAL A 22 7.66 -17.12 0.78
C VAL A 22 7.33 -18.11 1.90
N CYS A 23 6.04 -18.31 2.20
CA CYS A 23 5.59 -19.18 3.28
C CYS A 23 5.95 -20.67 3.05
N GLN A 24 6.15 -21.13 1.82
CA GLN A 24 6.55 -22.52 1.55
C GLN A 24 7.93 -22.86 2.15
N TYR A 25 8.81 -21.86 2.31
CA TYR A 25 10.13 -22.06 2.93
C TYR A 25 10.09 -22.06 4.46
N LEU A 26 9.00 -21.59 5.07
CA LEU A 26 8.85 -21.36 6.51
C LEU A 26 7.81 -22.29 7.15
N THR A 27 7.83 -23.58 6.78
CA THR A 27 6.84 -24.58 7.19
C THR A 27 7.22 -25.41 8.42
N ASN A 28 8.49 -25.39 8.83
CA ASN A 28 9.01 -26.21 9.92
C ASN A 28 9.35 -25.35 11.16
N PRO A 29 8.44 -25.23 12.14
CA PRO A 29 8.64 -24.39 13.32
C PRO A 29 9.72 -24.92 14.27
N ASP A 30 10.01 -26.22 14.27
CA ASP A 30 10.96 -26.88 15.18
C ASP A 30 12.40 -26.97 14.65
N SER A 31 12.73 -26.14 13.67
CA SER A 31 14.08 -26.11 13.10
C SER A 31 15.06 -25.39 14.04
N ASN A 32 16.29 -25.89 14.19
CA ASN A 32 17.31 -25.14 14.94
C ASN A 32 17.62 -23.81 14.24
N ASP A 33 18.16 -22.83 14.96
CA ASP A 33 18.40 -21.46 14.46
C ASP A 33 19.12 -21.42 13.12
N LYS A 34 20.09 -22.32 12.89
CA LYS A 34 20.82 -22.40 11.62
C LYS A 34 19.90 -22.79 10.45
N GLN A 35 19.00 -23.74 10.66
CA GLN A 35 18.02 -24.14 9.66
C GLN A 35 16.98 -23.04 9.44
N LEU A 36 16.51 -22.41 10.52
CA LEU A 36 15.56 -21.29 10.43
C LEU A 36 16.15 -20.13 9.62
N ILE A 37 17.38 -19.72 9.92
CA ILE A 37 18.09 -18.66 9.17
C ILE A 37 18.23 -19.04 7.69
N ALA A 38 18.55 -20.29 7.38
CA ALA A 38 18.63 -20.75 6.00
C ALA A 38 17.26 -20.71 5.28
N SER A 39 16.17 -21.03 5.98
CA SER A 39 14.81 -20.91 5.47
C SER A 39 14.39 -19.45 5.26
N VAL A 40 14.68 -18.57 6.22
CA VAL A 40 14.43 -17.12 6.10
C VAL A 40 15.21 -16.53 4.92
N ALA A 41 16.47 -16.93 4.72
CA ALA A 41 17.27 -16.49 3.58
C ALA A 41 16.61 -16.86 2.23
N LYS A 42 16.06 -18.09 2.10
CA LYS A 42 15.30 -18.50 0.92
C LYS A 42 14.02 -17.69 0.74
N ALA A 43 13.31 -17.43 1.84
CA ALA A 43 12.09 -16.63 1.83
C ALA A 43 12.36 -15.19 1.34
N ILE A 44 13.39 -14.54 1.87
CA ILE A 44 13.80 -13.19 1.45
C ILE A 44 14.22 -13.16 -0.02
N SER A 45 14.88 -14.21 -0.52
CA SER A 45 15.28 -14.30 -1.93
C SER A 45 14.10 -14.26 -2.91
N VAL A 46 12.87 -14.61 -2.51
CA VAL A 46 11.69 -14.40 -3.35
C VAL A 46 11.46 -12.92 -3.66
N TYR A 47 11.83 -12.01 -2.75
CA TYR A 47 11.69 -10.58 -2.98
C TYR A 47 12.95 -9.96 -3.61
N THR A 48 14.13 -10.35 -3.12
CA THR A 48 15.40 -9.71 -3.47
C THR A 48 16.11 -10.34 -4.67
N ASN A 49 15.81 -11.60 -5.01
CA ASN A 49 16.51 -12.35 -6.04
C ASN A 49 15.63 -13.39 -6.76
N TYR A 50 14.37 -13.06 -7.03
CA TYR A 50 13.46 -14.00 -7.70
C TYR A 50 13.96 -14.44 -9.08
N THR A 51 14.63 -13.55 -9.82
CA THR A 51 15.17 -13.84 -11.16
C THR A 51 16.45 -14.69 -11.13
N GLY A 52 17.10 -14.81 -9.97
CA GLY A 52 18.40 -15.48 -9.84
C GLY A 52 19.57 -14.70 -10.45
N GLU A 53 19.38 -13.41 -10.78
CA GLU A 53 20.38 -12.56 -11.44
C GLU A 53 21.44 -12.01 -10.47
N THR A 54 21.22 -12.09 -9.16
CA THR A 54 22.18 -11.62 -8.14
C THR A 54 22.83 -12.78 -7.39
N GLU A 55 24.10 -12.62 -7.04
CA GLU A 55 24.87 -13.63 -6.30
C GLU A 55 24.47 -13.70 -4.81
N CYS A 56 24.04 -12.57 -4.23
CA CYS A 56 23.61 -12.48 -2.84
C CYS A 56 22.45 -11.48 -2.65
N ASN A 57 21.66 -11.69 -1.60
CA ASN A 57 20.58 -10.78 -1.23
C ASN A 57 21.18 -9.47 -0.69
N LYS A 58 21.01 -8.36 -1.42
CA LYS A 58 21.41 -7.02 -0.96
C LYS A 58 20.37 -6.47 0.00
N ILE A 59 20.66 -6.52 1.30
CA ILE A 59 19.73 -6.09 2.36
C ILE A 59 19.67 -4.56 2.54
N ASP A 60 20.68 -3.83 2.09
CA ASP A 60 20.75 -2.35 2.21
C ASP A 60 20.40 -1.63 0.89
N ALA A 61 19.90 -2.35 -0.11
CA ALA A 61 19.58 -1.76 -1.40
C ALA A 61 18.26 -0.97 -1.32
N SER A 62 18.33 0.35 -1.52
CA SER A 62 17.13 1.17 -1.71
C SER A 62 16.64 1.09 -3.16
N ASN A 63 15.33 1.03 -3.37
CA ASN A 63 14.76 1.12 -4.72
C ASN A 63 14.70 2.59 -5.15
N GLU A 64 15.82 3.09 -5.68
CA GLU A 64 15.96 4.50 -6.11
C GLU A 64 14.95 4.92 -7.19
N ARG A 65 14.35 3.97 -7.93
CA ARG A 65 13.33 4.27 -8.96
C ARG A 65 12.12 5.01 -8.41
N LEU A 66 11.88 4.93 -7.11
CA LEU A 66 10.72 5.50 -6.44
C LEU A 66 11.00 6.85 -5.76
N GLY A 67 12.19 7.43 -5.97
CA GLY A 67 12.50 8.76 -5.43
C GLY A 67 12.55 8.81 -3.90
N THR A 68 13.21 7.82 -3.29
CA THR A 68 13.29 7.60 -1.83
C THR A 68 13.64 8.87 -1.05
N ASN A 69 14.61 9.66 -1.50
CA ASN A 69 14.99 10.91 -0.81
C ASN A 69 13.88 11.98 -0.82
N ALA A 70 13.11 12.09 -1.90
CA ALA A 70 12.01 13.05 -1.98
C ALA A 70 10.86 12.63 -1.06
N TRP A 71 10.54 11.32 -1.05
CA TRP A 71 9.56 10.77 -0.14
C TRP A 71 9.97 10.91 1.32
N ASP A 72 11.23 10.62 1.65
CA ASP A 72 11.78 10.80 3.00
C ASP A 72 11.67 12.26 3.46
N PHE A 73 11.91 13.20 2.55
CA PHE A 73 11.73 14.62 2.86
C PHE A 73 10.26 14.95 3.15
N GLN A 74 9.32 14.47 2.32
CA GLN A 74 7.88 14.66 2.57
C GLN A 74 7.41 14.04 3.89
N ALA A 75 7.89 12.84 4.21
CA ALA A 75 7.59 12.16 5.48
C ALA A 75 8.14 12.96 6.67
N CYS A 76 9.35 13.50 6.52
CA CYS A 76 9.98 14.32 7.54
C CYS A 76 9.34 15.70 7.71
N THR A 77 8.59 16.22 6.73
CA THR A 77 7.91 17.53 6.84
C THR A 77 6.45 17.38 7.23
N GLU A 78 5.61 16.89 6.30
CA GLU A 78 4.14 17.01 6.39
C GLU A 78 3.44 15.66 6.51
N MET A 79 4.05 14.60 5.96
CA MET A 79 3.50 13.24 5.90
C MET A 79 4.04 12.38 7.03
N VAL A 80 3.85 12.83 8.27
CA VAL A 80 4.28 12.09 9.46
C VAL A 80 3.39 10.86 9.65
N LEU A 81 3.93 9.66 9.42
CA LEU A 81 3.21 8.38 9.47
C LEU A 81 3.71 7.52 10.65
N PRO A 82 3.00 7.50 11.79
CA PRO A 82 3.36 6.66 12.93
C PRO A 82 3.25 5.17 12.61
N GLN A 83 4.33 4.42 12.80
CA GLN A 83 4.38 2.97 12.60
C GLN A 83 5.24 2.32 13.69
N CYS A 84 4.72 1.29 14.33
CA CYS A 84 5.41 0.54 15.38
C CYS A 84 5.17 -0.96 15.22
N SER A 85 5.96 -1.74 15.95
CA SER A 85 5.75 -3.19 16.17
C SER A 85 5.82 -3.48 17.66
N ASN A 86 5.05 -4.45 18.14
CA ASN A 86 4.99 -4.85 19.54
C ASN A 86 5.40 -6.31 19.79
N GLY A 87 5.53 -7.14 18.74
CA GLY A 87 5.86 -8.56 18.86
C GLY A 87 4.79 -9.42 19.55
N VAL A 88 3.57 -8.90 19.68
CA VAL A 88 2.40 -9.58 20.25
C VAL A 88 1.28 -9.68 19.21
N ASP A 89 0.88 -8.56 18.64
CA ASP A 89 -0.14 -8.46 17.58
C ASP A 89 0.48 -8.57 16.17
N ASP A 90 1.81 -8.59 16.11
CA ASP A 90 2.62 -8.74 14.90
C ASP A 90 3.78 -9.72 15.15
N MET A 91 4.42 -10.15 14.06
CA MET A 91 5.51 -11.14 14.08
C MET A 91 6.92 -10.51 14.11
N PHE A 92 7.03 -9.20 14.39
CA PHE A 92 8.29 -8.47 14.35
C PHE A 92 8.82 -8.21 15.76
N GLU A 93 10.11 -7.89 15.87
CA GLU A 93 10.67 -7.43 17.14
C GLU A 93 10.01 -6.12 17.58
N PRO A 94 9.82 -5.88 18.89
CA PRO A 94 9.21 -4.67 19.38
C PRO A 94 10.03 -3.42 18.99
N LYS A 95 9.39 -2.49 18.28
CA LYS A 95 9.96 -1.18 17.93
C LYS A 95 8.92 -0.11 18.21
N GLN A 96 9.15 0.63 19.30
CA GLN A 96 8.31 1.76 19.66
C GLN A 96 8.51 2.91 18.65
N TRP A 97 7.45 3.69 18.47
CA TRP A 97 7.51 4.92 17.69
C TRP A 97 7.22 6.10 18.61
N THR A 98 8.13 7.07 18.62
CA THR A 98 7.90 8.35 19.28
C THR A 98 8.13 9.47 18.27
N PHE A 99 7.32 10.52 18.37
CA PHE A 99 7.49 11.66 17.50
C PHE A 99 8.80 12.41 17.75
N ASP A 100 9.27 12.47 18.99
CA ASP A 100 10.46 13.24 19.34
C ASP A 100 11.71 12.61 18.71
N GLU A 101 11.84 11.28 18.77
CA GLU A 101 12.91 10.55 18.06
C GLU A 101 12.79 10.72 16.54
N PHE A 102 11.57 10.57 16.00
CA PHE A 102 11.32 10.75 14.58
C PHE A 102 11.72 12.15 14.08
N SER A 103 11.28 13.22 14.77
CA SER A 103 11.58 14.60 14.39
C SER A 103 13.07 14.91 14.56
N GLU A 104 13.74 14.34 15.56
CA GLU A 104 15.17 14.52 15.76
C GLU A 104 15.99 13.86 14.64
N ASP A 105 15.59 12.68 14.17
CA ASP A 105 16.22 12.02 13.03
C ASP A 105 16.01 12.79 11.73
N CYS A 106 14.81 13.33 11.52
CA CYS A 106 14.53 14.24 10.40
C CYS A 106 15.37 15.53 10.46
N ARG A 107 15.56 16.09 11.65
CA ARG A 107 16.42 17.25 11.88
C ARG A 107 17.88 16.95 11.54
N LYS A 108 18.41 15.79 11.96
CA LYS A 108 19.77 15.37 11.60
C LYS A 108 19.94 15.15 10.10
N LYS A 109 18.94 14.56 9.43
CA LYS A 109 19.02 14.19 8.01
C LYS A 109 18.84 15.38 7.06
N PHE A 110 17.88 16.26 7.35
CA PHE A 110 17.47 17.33 6.43
C PHE A 110 17.53 18.75 7.03
N GLY A 111 17.87 18.90 8.32
CA GLY A 111 17.89 20.21 8.98
C GLY A 111 16.51 20.81 9.23
N ILE A 112 15.45 20.00 9.19
CA ILE A 112 14.05 20.43 9.34
C ILE A 112 13.38 19.75 10.53
N ASN A 113 12.42 20.45 11.14
CA ASN A 113 11.56 19.87 12.18
C ASN A 113 10.25 19.41 11.55
N SER A 114 9.77 18.23 11.95
CA SER A 114 8.54 17.66 11.42
C SER A 114 7.30 18.40 11.94
N GLU A 115 6.32 18.62 11.08
CA GLU A 115 5.03 19.21 11.46
C GLU A 115 3.99 18.09 11.66
N ARG A 116 3.94 17.51 12.87
CA ARG A 116 3.14 16.31 13.21
C ARG A 116 1.72 16.29 12.64
N TYR A 117 1.03 17.42 12.68
CA TYR A 117 -0.39 17.52 12.35
C TYR A 117 -0.65 18.24 11.02
N LYS A 118 0.37 18.54 10.23
CA LYS A 118 0.23 19.35 9.00
C LYS A 118 -0.78 18.76 8.02
N ALA A 119 -0.65 17.49 7.66
CA ALA A 119 -1.61 16.82 6.80
C ALA A 119 -3.04 16.82 7.38
N LEU A 120 -3.19 16.61 8.70
CA LEU A 120 -4.51 16.62 9.34
C LEU A 120 -5.17 18.01 9.28
N ILE A 121 -4.39 19.07 9.51
CA ILE A 121 -4.87 20.45 9.47
C ILE A 121 -5.23 20.86 8.04
N MET A 122 -4.41 20.49 7.05
CA MET A 122 -4.64 20.87 5.66
C MET A 122 -5.80 20.10 5.02
N PHE A 123 -5.95 18.82 5.34
CA PHE A 123 -6.89 17.92 4.63
C PHE A 123 -8.08 17.47 5.47
N GLY A 124 -8.19 17.90 6.74
CA GLY A 124 -9.35 17.65 7.60
C GLY A 124 -9.40 16.28 8.28
N GLY A 125 -8.48 15.36 7.98
CA GLY A 125 -8.40 14.05 8.61
C GLY A 125 -9.70 13.24 8.43
N LYS A 126 -10.42 12.97 9.52
CA LYS A 126 -11.71 12.26 9.49
C LYS A 126 -12.92 13.17 9.20
N HIS A 127 -12.73 14.48 9.16
CA HIS A 127 -13.77 15.49 8.97
C HIS A 127 -13.87 15.93 7.51
N ILE A 128 -14.11 14.97 6.61
CA ILE A 128 -14.11 15.18 5.15
C ILE A 128 -15.50 15.04 4.52
N GLN A 129 -16.56 15.01 5.33
CA GLN A 129 -17.94 14.74 4.87
C GLN A 129 -18.49 15.81 3.91
N THR A 130 -17.87 17.00 3.86
CA THR A 130 -18.22 18.08 2.94
C THR A 130 -17.64 17.89 1.53
N ALA A 131 -16.70 16.96 1.34
CA ALA A 131 -16.19 16.62 0.02
C ALA A 131 -17.26 15.86 -0.78
N THR A 132 -17.10 15.85 -2.11
CA THR A 132 -17.99 15.14 -3.02
C THR A 132 -17.20 14.43 -4.11
N ASN A 133 -17.82 13.42 -4.70
CA ASN A 133 -17.31 12.68 -5.85
C ASN A 133 -15.93 12.05 -5.62
N ILE A 134 -15.81 11.26 -4.55
CA ILE A 134 -14.60 10.49 -4.24
C ILE A 134 -14.96 9.02 -4.04
N ILE A 135 -14.18 8.15 -4.69
CA ILE A 135 -14.17 6.72 -4.42
C ILE A 135 -12.93 6.41 -3.58
N PHE A 136 -13.13 5.75 -2.44
CA PHE A 136 -12.06 5.20 -1.61
C PHE A 136 -12.02 3.68 -1.80
N SER A 137 -11.27 3.20 -2.79
CA SER A 137 -11.04 1.78 -3.03
C SER A 137 -9.92 1.24 -2.11
N ASN A 138 -10.15 0.10 -1.47
CA ASN A 138 -9.19 -0.53 -0.57
C ASN A 138 -9.16 -2.05 -0.75
N GLY A 139 -8.00 -2.60 -1.10
CA GLY A 139 -7.75 -4.03 -1.03
C GLY A 139 -7.59 -4.49 0.42
N LEU A 140 -8.34 -5.50 0.86
CA LEU A 140 -8.33 -5.91 2.28
C LEU A 140 -7.09 -6.73 2.68
N ARG A 141 -6.20 -7.07 1.74
CA ARG A 141 -4.85 -7.62 2.04
C ARG A 141 -3.76 -6.56 1.99
N ASP A 142 -4.12 -5.32 1.70
CA ASP A 142 -3.20 -4.20 1.76
C ASP A 142 -3.02 -3.71 3.20
N PRO A 143 -1.80 -3.72 3.79
CA PRO A 143 -1.59 -3.16 5.11
C PRO A 143 -1.96 -1.68 5.21
N TRP A 144 -1.92 -0.91 4.11
CA TRP A 144 -2.31 0.50 4.11
C TRP A 144 -3.81 0.74 4.25
N SER A 145 -4.64 -0.27 4.00
CA SER A 145 -6.10 -0.17 4.16
C SER A 145 -6.51 0.20 5.59
N ALA A 146 -5.68 -0.14 6.60
CA ALA A 146 -5.90 0.23 7.99
C ALA A 146 -5.91 1.76 8.22
N GLY A 147 -5.21 2.54 7.38
CA GLY A 147 -5.20 4.00 7.43
C GLY A 147 -6.22 4.67 6.50
N GLY A 148 -6.97 3.90 5.72
CA GLY A 148 -7.89 4.40 4.70
C GLY A 148 -9.31 4.69 5.19
N VAL A 149 -10.19 5.06 4.25
CA VAL A 149 -11.64 5.19 4.45
C VAL A 149 -12.31 3.90 3.99
N LEU A 150 -12.86 3.13 4.93
CA LEU A 150 -13.41 1.79 4.68
C LEU A 150 -14.96 1.75 4.68
N GLU A 151 -15.60 2.86 5.01
CA GLU A 151 -17.06 2.99 5.05
C GLU A 151 -17.50 4.21 4.23
N THR A 152 -18.61 4.07 3.52
CA THR A 152 -19.23 5.16 2.75
C THR A 152 -19.66 6.28 3.69
N LEU A 153 -19.26 7.52 3.39
CA LEU A 153 -19.49 8.68 4.24
C LEU A 153 -20.68 9.54 3.79
N SER A 154 -21.05 9.45 2.51
CA SER A 154 -22.21 10.13 1.90
C SER A 154 -22.57 9.48 0.56
N ASP A 155 -23.62 9.96 -0.11
CA ASP A 155 -24.03 9.47 -1.43
C ASP A 155 -22.97 9.66 -2.53
N SER A 156 -21.94 10.49 -2.30
CA SER A 156 -20.87 10.76 -3.26
C SER A 156 -19.45 10.49 -2.72
N LEU A 157 -19.33 10.09 -1.45
CA LEU A 157 -18.09 9.66 -0.81
C LEU A 157 -18.17 8.15 -0.55
N ILE A 158 -17.89 7.36 -1.58
CA ILE A 158 -18.15 5.93 -1.62
C ILE A 158 -16.90 5.15 -1.23
N ALA A 159 -17.01 4.22 -0.29
CA ALA A 159 -15.94 3.26 0.00
C ALA A 159 -16.17 1.94 -0.74
N ILE A 160 -15.15 1.43 -1.41
CA ILE A 160 -15.16 0.13 -2.10
C ILE A 160 -14.12 -0.76 -1.44
N LYS A 161 -14.58 -1.73 -0.65
CA LYS A 161 -13.72 -2.76 -0.06
C LYS A 161 -13.59 -3.92 -1.03
N ILE A 162 -12.35 -4.33 -1.32
CA ILE A 162 -12.04 -5.39 -2.28
C ILE A 162 -11.39 -6.56 -1.53
N PRO A 163 -12.18 -7.53 -1.03
CA PRO A 163 -11.65 -8.71 -0.36
C PRO A 163 -10.61 -9.44 -1.22
N GLY A 164 -9.48 -9.78 -0.62
CA GLY A 164 -8.42 -10.51 -1.30
C GLY A 164 -7.46 -9.66 -2.13
N ALA A 165 -7.86 -8.44 -2.52
CA ALA A 165 -6.99 -7.54 -3.28
C ALA A 165 -5.93 -6.87 -2.40
N CYS A 166 -4.83 -6.48 -3.04
CA CYS A 166 -3.66 -5.87 -2.43
C CYS A 166 -3.62 -4.35 -2.69
N HIS A 167 -2.43 -3.74 -2.65
CA HIS A 167 -2.26 -2.28 -2.74
C HIS A 167 -2.74 -1.76 -4.10
N HIS A 168 -3.82 -0.96 -4.10
CA HIS A 168 -4.44 -0.32 -5.27
C HIS A 168 -4.54 -1.24 -6.51
N GLU A 169 -4.92 -2.49 -6.32
CA GLU A 169 -4.91 -3.52 -7.36
C GLU A 169 -5.96 -3.26 -8.47
N ASP A 170 -7.03 -2.55 -8.12
CA ASP A 170 -8.06 -2.01 -9.01
C ASP A 170 -7.47 -1.14 -10.12
N LEU A 171 -6.41 -0.38 -9.84
CA LEU A 171 -5.74 0.49 -10.81
C LEU A 171 -4.80 -0.25 -11.78
N ARG A 172 -4.51 -1.52 -11.54
CA ARG A 172 -3.63 -2.32 -12.42
C ARG A 172 -4.37 -2.75 -13.69
N SER A 173 -3.62 -2.95 -14.78
CA SER A 173 -4.17 -3.60 -15.98
C SER A 173 -4.76 -4.97 -15.65
N GLN A 174 -5.83 -5.33 -16.34
CA GLN A 174 -6.49 -6.62 -16.16
C GLN A 174 -5.52 -7.78 -16.48
N GLY A 175 -5.38 -8.71 -15.54
CA GLY A 175 -4.61 -9.94 -15.70
C GLY A 175 -5.48 -11.18 -15.86
N PRO A 176 -4.92 -12.29 -16.36
CA PRO A 176 -5.66 -13.56 -16.52
C PRO A 176 -6.12 -14.19 -15.21
N ASN A 177 -5.45 -13.89 -14.08
CA ASN A 177 -5.78 -14.44 -12.76
C ASN A 177 -6.58 -13.46 -11.88
N ASP A 178 -7.07 -12.35 -12.44
CA ASP A 178 -7.83 -11.36 -11.67
C ASP A 178 -9.10 -12.01 -11.09
N PRO A 179 -9.31 -11.95 -9.77
CA PRO A 179 -10.49 -12.56 -9.17
C PRO A 179 -11.74 -11.74 -9.52
N LYS A 180 -12.90 -12.40 -9.60
CA LYS A 180 -14.17 -11.74 -9.93
C LYS A 180 -14.45 -10.51 -9.06
N VAL A 181 -14.12 -10.58 -7.77
CA VAL A 181 -14.32 -9.46 -6.82
C VAL A 181 -13.57 -8.18 -7.22
N LEU A 182 -12.36 -8.32 -7.79
CA LEU A 182 -11.57 -7.20 -8.30
C LEU A 182 -12.21 -6.63 -9.58
N LEU A 183 -12.66 -7.51 -10.48
CA LEU A 183 -13.35 -7.10 -11.70
C LEU A 183 -14.67 -6.37 -11.39
N ASP A 184 -15.43 -6.87 -10.41
CA ASP A 184 -16.67 -6.27 -9.96
C ASP A 184 -16.44 -4.87 -9.36
N ALA A 185 -15.36 -4.68 -8.59
CA ALA A 185 -14.96 -3.39 -8.03
C ALA A 185 -14.63 -2.38 -9.15
N ARG A 186 -13.81 -2.75 -10.14
CA ARG A 186 -13.52 -1.90 -11.32
C ARG A 186 -14.78 -1.52 -12.07
N GLN A 187 -15.71 -2.46 -12.25
CA GLN A 187 -16.99 -2.17 -12.90
C GLN A 187 -17.86 -1.23 -12.06
N GLN A 188 -17.81 -1.32 -10.74
CA GLN A 188 -18.49 -0.37 -9.85
C GLN A 188 -17.87 1.03 -9.93
N GLU A 189 -16.54 1.14 -9.93
CA GLU A 189 -15.82 2.41 -10.11
C GLU A 189 -16.21 3.08 -11.44
N LEU A 190 -16.17 2.33 -12.54
CA LEU A 190 -16.56 2.83 -13.86
C LEU A 190 -18.01 3.33 -13.88
N ARG A 191 -18.95 2.62 -13.26
CA ARG A 191 -20.35 3.06 -13.17
C ARG A 191 -20.49 4.38 -12.42
N ILE A 192 -19.75 4.56 -11.32
CA ILE A 192 -19.79 5.78 -10.51
C ILE A 192 -19.18 6.95 -11.29
N ILE A 193 -17.99 6.76 -11.88
CA ILE A 193 -17.31 7.78 -12.69
C ILE A 193 -18.16 8.18 -13.89
N HIS A 194 -18.80 7.21 -14.55
CA HIS A 194 -19.74 7.48 -15.63
C HIS A 194 -20.91 8.35 -15.14
N GLY A 195 -21.48 8.04 -13.97
CA GLY A 195 -22.50 8.86 -13.35
C GLY A 195 -22.06 10.31 -13.14
N TRP A 196 -20.84 10.54 -12.63
CA TRP A 196 -20.29 11.89 -12.45
C TRP A 196 -20.14 12.66 -13.77
N LEU A 197 -19.63 12.00 -14.82
CA LEU A 197 -19.51 12.60 -16.14
C LEU A 197 -20.87 12.94 -16.73
N GLN A 198 -21.84 12.03 -16.62
CA GLN A 198 -23.20 12.25 -17.10
C GLN A 198 -23.84 13.47 -16.41
N SER A 199 -23.79 13.54 -15.08
CA SER A 199 -24.28 14.69 -14.31
C SER A 199 -23.64 16.00 -14.77
N TYR A 200 -22.32 16.03 -14.93
CA TYR A 200 -21.61 17.21 -15.41
C TYR A 200 -22.08 17.65 -16.80
N TYR A 201 -22.17 16.73 -17.76
CA TYR A 201 -22.55 17.07 -19.13
C TYR A 201 -24.01 17.48 -19.26
N ASP A 202 -24.91 16.86 -18.50
CA ASP A 202 -26.34 17.23 -18.44
C ASP A 202 -26.53 18.64 -17.86
N GLU A 203 -25.86 18.95 -16.75
CA GLU A 203 -25.89 20.28 -16.13
C GLU A 203 -25.38 21.38 -17.07
N ASN A 204 -24.36 21.07 -17.86
CA ASN A 204 -23.76 22.00 -18.81
C ASN A 204 -24.41 21.98 -20.21
N ARG A 205 -25.45 21.16 -20.43
CA ARG A 205 -26.14 21.01 -21.73
C ARG A 205 -25.20 20.65 -22.89
N ILE A 206 -24.16 19.89 -22.60
CA ILE A 206 -23.20 19.40 -23.59
C ILE A 206 -23.62 18.01 -24.01
N LYS A 207 -23.69 17.75 -25.33
CA LYS A 207 -23.93 16.39 -25.83
C LYS A 207 -22.70 15.53 -25.58
N PHE A 208 -22.86 14.51 -24.76
CA PHE A 208 -21.83 13.51 -24.49
C PHE A 208 -22.42 12.12 -24.67
N THR A 209 -21.68 11.26 -25.35
CA THR A 209 -21.98 9.84 -25.55
C THR A 209 -20.70 9.08 -25.29
N PHE A 210 -20.79 8.11 -24.38
CA PHE A 210 -19.71 7.18 -24.07
C PHE A 210 -19.45 6.20 -25.21
#